data_AF-A0A962D9Q8-F1
#
_entry.id   AF-A0A962D9Q8-F1
#
_cell.length_a   1.000
_cell.length_b   1.000
_cell.length_c   1.000
_cell.angle_alpha   90.00
_cell.angle_beta   90.00
_cell.angle_gamma   90.00
#
_symmetry.space_group_name_H-M   'P 1'
#
loop_
_entity.id
_entity.type
_entity.pdbx_description
1 polymer ?
#
loop_
_entity_poly.entity_id
_entity_poly.type
_entity_poly.pdbx_seq_one_letter_code
_entity_poly.pdbx_strand_id
1 'polypeptide(L)' 'MKARDLRLIDVRGRTSITDFLVIASGTSNRHVRAMAEEVIVAAKTIDNAPLGVEGEREGEWVLVDLGDVVVHLMQP' A
#
# COMPACT_ATOMS: atom_id res chain seq x y z
N MET A 1 -14.47 1.79 -2.35
CA MET A 1 -14.22 0.94 -1.16
C MET A 1 -13.63 1.78 -0.03
N LYS A 2 -13.77 1.40 1.24
CA LYS A 2 -13.20 2.15 2.38
C LYS A 2 -12.34 1.19 3.21
N ALA A 3 -11.05 1.48 3.31
CA ALA A 3 -10.12 0.75 4.17
C ALA A 3 -10.44 0.98 5.66
N ARG A 4 -9.98 0.07 6.51
CA ARG A 4 -10.01 0.20 7.97
C ARG A 4 -8.62 0.49 8.51
N ASP A 5 -8.56 1.02 9.73
CA ASP A 5 -7.33 1.17 10.52
C ASP A 5 -6.18 1.83 9.77
N LEU A 6 -6.49 2.86 8.97
CA LEU A 6 -5.47 3.61 8.24
C LEU A 6 -4.49 4.24 9.24
N ARG A 7 -3.21 3.95 9.04
CA ARG A 7 -2.10 4.51 9.80
C ARG A 7 -1.05 5.02 8.82
N LEU A 8 -0.56 6.23 9.08
CA LEU A 8 0.62 6.81 8.45
C LEU A 8 1.71 6.84 9.51
N ILE A 9 2.87 6.28 9.18
CA ILE A 9 4.03 6.24 10.07
C ILE A 9 5.17 6.96 9.37
N ASP A 10 5.65 8.03 10.00
CA ASP A 10 6.86 8.73 9.58
C ASP A 10 8.08 7.95 10.05
N VAL A 11 8.89 7.49 9.09
CA VAL A 11 10.09 6.70 9.35
C VAL A 11 11.37 7.44 8.94
N ARG A 12 11.27 8.72 8.58
CA ARG A 12 12.43 9.56 8.28
C ARG A 12 13.35 9.61 9.50
N GLY A 13 14.65 9.48 9.24
CA GLY A 13 15.67 9.40 10.28
C GLY A 13 15.71 8.07 11.06
N ARG A 14 14.82 7.11 10.75
CA ARG A 14 14.88 5.73 11.28
C ARG A 14 15.41 4.73 10.26
N THR A 15 15.14 4.97 8.98
CA THR A 15 15.62 4.16 7.85
C THR A 15 15.85 5.05 6.63
N SER A 16 16.69 4.60 5.71
CA SER A 16 16.92 5.26 4.41
C SER A 16 16.12 4.63 3.27
N ILE A 17 15.24 3.67 3.57
CA ILE A 17 14.49 2.90 2.54
C ILE A 17 13.34 3.73 1.97
N THR A 18 12.56 4.38 2.84
CA THR A 18 11.36 5.14 2.48
C THR A 18 11.13 6.22 3.55
N ASP A 19 10.36 7.25 3.23
CA ASP A 19 10.04 8.33 4.17
C ASP A 19 8.79 8.01 4.99
N PHE A 20 7.80 7.36 4.36
CA PHE A 20 6.52 7.05 4.98
C PHE A 20 6.08 5.60 4.77
N LEU A 21 5.54 5.01 5.84
CA LEU A 21 4.79 3.76 5.76
C LEU A 21 3.30 4.05 5.91
N VAL A 22 2.50 3.55 4.98
CA VAL A 22 1.04 3.54 5.09
C VAL A 22 0.61 2.12 5.37
N ILE A 23 -0.22 1.92 6.40
CA ILE A 23 -0.81 0.62 6.73
C ILE A 23 -2.33 0.78 6.72
N ALA A 24 -3.03 -0.13 6.03
CA ALA A 24 -4.48 -0.17 6.06
C ALA A 24 -5.01 -1.60 5.99
N SER A 25 -6.19 -1.83 6.56
CA SER A 25 -6.81 -3.15 6.63
C SER A 25 -8.02 -3.29 5.71
N GLY A 26 -8.08 -4.40 4.99
CA GLY A 26 -9.22 -4.85 4.20
C GLY A 26 -10.11 -5.83 4.98
N THR A 27 -11.25 -6.20 4.42
CA THR A 27 -12.20 -7.12 5.07
C THR A 27 -12.26 -8.50 4.42
N SER A 28 -11.53 -8.69 3.32
CA SER A 28 -11.40 -9.94 2.57
C SER A 28 -10.27 -9.79 1.55
N ASN A 29 -9.78 -10.90 0.98
CA ASN A 29 -8.77 -10.86 -0.07
C ASN A 29 -9.21 -9.98 -1.26
N ARG A 30 -10.49 -10.06 -1.66
CA ARG A 30 -11.04 -9.23 -2.73
C ARG A 30 -10.96 -7.73 -2.39
N HIS A 31 -11.26 -7.37 -1.15
CA HIS A 31 -11.20 -5.97 -0.71
C HIS A 31 -9.74 -5.48 -0.71
N VAL A 32 -8.80 -6.28 -0.19
CA VAL A 32 -7.37 -5.92 -0.20
C VAL A 32 -6.86 -5.72 -1.63
N ARG A 33 -7.18 -6.64 -2.56
CA ARG A 33 -6.78 -6.49 -3.97
C ARG A 33 -7.35 -5.23 -4.61
N ALA A 34 -8.63 -4.96 -4.41
CA ALA A 34 -9.24 -3.77 -4.97
C ALA A 34 -8.65 -2.49 -4.37
N MET A 35 -8.30 -2.47 -3.08
CA MET A 35 -7.58 -1.33 -2.50
C MET A 35 -6.18 -1.16 -3.12
N ALA A 36 -5.45 -2.26 -3.34
CA ALA A 36 -4.14 -2.21 -3.97
C ALA A 36 -4.23 -1.68 -5.40
N GLU A 37 -5.18 -2.17 -6.19
CA GLU A 37 -5.45 -1.72 -7.54
C GLU A 37 -5.76 -0.21 -7.59
N GLU A 38 -6.61 0.28 -6.68
CA GLU A 38 -6.91 1.71 -6.56
C GLU A 38 -5.67 2.55 -6.22
N VAL A 39 -4.80 2.07 -5.31
CA VAL A 39 -3.53 2.74 -5.00
C VAL A 39 -2.61 2.79 -6.23
N ILE A 40 -2.49 1.67 -6.94
CA ILE A 40 -1.66 1.55 -8.15
C ILE A 40 -2.16 2.50 -9.25
N VAL A 41 -3.48 2.53 -9.48
CA VAL A 41 -4.11 3.42 -10.47
C VAL A 41 -3.88 4.87 -10.08
N ALA A 42 -4.16 5.25 -8.83
CA ALA A 42 -3.95 6.61 -8.35
C ALA A 42 -2.48 7.05 -8.49
N ALA A 43 -1.53 6.20 -8.14
CA ALA A 43 -0.11 6.49 -8.28
C ALA A 43 0.29 6.69 -9.75
N LYS A 44 -0.22 5.87 -10.67
CA LYS A 44 -0.02 6.05 -12.12
C LYS A 44 -0.63 7.35 -12.66
N THR A 45 -1.75 7.83 -12.11
CA THR A 45 -2.38 9.09 -12.58
C THR A 45 -1.56 10.34 -12.27
N ILE A 46 -0.59 10.24 -11.35
CA ILE A 46 0.34 11.32 -11.00
C ILE A 46 1.77 11.03 -11.50
N ASP A 47 1.89 10.18 -12.52
CA ASP A 47 3.17 9.73 -13.12
C ASP A 47 4.14 9.07 -12.11
N ASN A 48 3.62 8.54 -11.01
CA ASN A 48 4.39 7.83 -9.98
C ASN A 48 4.04 6.33 -9.97
N ALA A 49 4.35 5.62 -11.06
CA ALA A 49 4.07 4.18 -11.13
C ALA A 49 4.83 3.43 -10.00
N PRO A 50 4.22 2.40 -9.39
CA PRO A 50 4.91 1.61 -8.37
C PRO A 50 6.22 1.00 -8.87
N LEU A 51 7.25 1.03 -8.03
CA LEU A 51 8.52 0.36 -8.27
C LEU A 51 8.35 -1.16 -8.19
N GLY A 52 7.45 -1.62 -7.33
CA GLY A 52 7.12 -3.03 -7.15
C GLY A 52 5.77 -3.23 -6.45
N VAL A 53 5.14 -4.37 -6.73
CA VAL A 53 3.90 -4.81 -6.08
C VAL A 53 4.04 -6.28 -5.73
N GLU A 54 3.86 -6.62 -4.46
CA GLU A 54 3.99 -7.99 -3.95
C GLU A 54 2.67 -8.48 -3.32
N GLY A 55 2.34 -9.76 -3.52
CA GLY A 55 1.18 -10.41 -2.87
C GLY A 55 -0.20 -10.02 -3.43
N GLU A 56 -0.27 -9.19 -4.47
CA GLU A 56 -1.52 -8.75 -5.11
C GLU A 56 -2.41 -9.93 -5.54
N ARG A 57 -1.80 -10.98 -6.10
CA ARG A 57 -2.55 -12.13 -6.61
C ARG A 57 -3.24 -12.92 -5.51
N GLU A 58 -2.70 -12.94 -4.29
CA GLU A 58 -3.23 -13.63 -3.12
C GLU A 58 -4.20 -12.74 -2.36
N GLY A 59 -3.85 -11.47 -2.16
CA GLY A 59 -4.68 -10.46 -1.51
C GLY A 59 -4.80 -10.62 0.01
N GLU A 60 -4.02 -11.48 0.65
CA GLU A 60 -3.99 -11.57 2.12
C GLU A 60 -3.19 -10.42 2.71
N TRP A 61 -2.05 -10.13 2.10
CA TRP A 61 -1.19 -8.99 2.35
C TRP A 61 -0.59 -8.54 1.02
N VAL A 62 -0.72 -7.27 0.72
CA VAL A 62 -0.20 -6.62 -0.48
C VAL A 62 0.72 -5.49 -0.06
N LEU A 63 1.91 -5.46 -0.65
CA LEU A 63 2.86 -4.37 -0.52
C LEU A 63 2.93 -3.63 -1.85
N VAL A 64 2.75 -2.31 -1.81
CA VAL A 64 2.93 -1.42 -2.96
C VAL A 64 4.08 -0.47 -2.64
N ASP A 65 5.16 -0.58 -3.40
CA ASP A 65 6.35 0.27 -3.27
C ASP A 65 6.25 1.47 -4.22
N LEU A 66 6.19 2.68 -3.67
CA LEU A 66 6.15 3.95 -4.40
C LEU A 66 7.44 4.78 -4.20
N GLY A 67 8.52 4.15 -3.73
CA GLY A 67 9.78 4.82 -3.36
C GLY A 67 9.67 5.51 -2.01
N ASP A 68 9.35 6.81 -2.01
CA ASP A 68 9.27 7.63 -0.79
C ASP A 68 8.11 7.23 0.14
N VAL A 69 7.17 6.43 -0.37
CA VAL A 69 6.07 5.84 0.40
C VAL A 69 5.96 4.34 0.12
N VAL A 70 5.84 3.53 1.16
CA VAL A 70 5.48 2.10 1.01
C VAL A 70 4.13 1.83 1.68
N VAL A 71 3.21 1.25 0.92
CA VAL A 71 1.83 0.96 1.35
C VAL A 71 1.66 -0.53 1.64
N HIS A 72 1.25 -0.85 2.86
CA HIS A 72 0.90 -2.19 3.31
C HIS A 72 -0.62 -2.30 3.43
N LEU A 73 -1.22 -3.21 2.67
CA LEU A 73 -2.65 -3.51 2.71
C LEU A 73 -2.82 -4.96 3.13
N MET A 74 -3.55 -5.23 4.21
CA MET A 74 -3.66 -6.59 4.74
C MET A 74 -5.04 -6.90 5.29
N GLN A 75 -5.37 -8.17 5.46
CA GLN A 75 -6.47 -8.54 6.34
C GLN A 75 -6.10 -8.25 7.82
N PRO A 76 -7.08 -8.04 8.71
CA PRO A 76 -6.83 -7.76 10.12
C PRO A 76 -6.10 -8.90 10.84
#